data_AF-A0A1I9WBY6-F1
#
_entry.id   AF-A0A1I9WBY6-F1
#
_cell.length_a   1.000
_cell.length_b   1.000
_cell.length_c   1.000
_cell.angle_alpha   90.00
_cell.angle_beta   90.00
_cell.angle_gamma   90.00
#
_symmetry.space_group_name_H-M   'P 1'
#
loop_
_entity.id
_entity.type
_entity.pdbx_description
1 polymer ?
#
loop_
_entity_poly.entity_id
_entity_poly.type
_entity_poly.pdbx_seq_one_letter_code
_entity_poly.pdbx_strand_id
1 'polypeptide(L)'
;EIVDVVMEVEDPQIADQKTLARQIYEAYLKNFNMNKSKARTILTGKTSTPPFVIHDMDTLQLAEQTLVAKMVGSAGVLKDREAEVRIFHCCQCTSVETVTELTEFAKSVPGFSSLDLNDQVTLLKYGVYEALFALLASCMNKDGLLVAYGSGFITREFLKSLRRPFSDMMEPKFQF
;
A
#
# COMPACT_ATOMS: atom_id res chain seq x y z
N GLU A 1 -7.13 -52.35 27.38
CA GLU A 1 -5.99 -51.73 26.68
C GLU A 1 -6.18 -50.23 26.73
N ILE A 2 -5.19 -49.53 27.27
CA ILE A 2 -5.19 -48.06 27.43
C ILE A 2 -4.78 -47.48 26.09
N VAL A 3 -5.63 -46.63 25.52
CA VAL A 3 -5.33 -45.88 24.29
C VAL A 3 -4.37 -44.76 24.69
N ASP A 4 -3.09 -44.96 24.43
CA ASP A 4 -2.12 -43.85 24.42
C ASP A 4 -2.47 -42.92 23.27
N VAL A 5 -3.28 -41.90 23.58
CA VAL A 5 -3.38 -40.71 22.74
C VAL A 5 -2.04 -40.01 22.88
N VAL A 6 -1.13 -40.27 21.94
CA VAL A 6 0.08 -39.47 21.78
C VAL A 6 -0.40 -38.07 21.39
N MET A 7 -0.57 -37.20 22.38
CA MET A 7 -0.60 -35.76 22.14
C MET A 7 0.75 -35.43 21.52
N GLU A 8 0.78 -35.17 20.21
CA GLU A 8 1.94 -34.58 19.56
C GLU A 8 2.25 -33.27 20.30
N VAL A 9 3.27 -33.31 21.16
CA VAL A 9 3.78 -32.12 21.84
C VAL A 9 4.46 -31.30 20.76
N GLU A 10 3.80 -30.25 20.33
CA GLU A 10 4.31 -29.32 19.33
C GLU A 10 5.68 -28.78 19.78
N ASP A 11 6.67 -28.84 18.88
CA ASP A 11 8.02 -28.35 19.15
C ASP A 11 7.96 -26.90 19.66
N PRO A 12 8.50 -26.61 20.86
CA PRO A 12 8.49 -25.27 21.45
C PRO A 12 9.00 -24.17 20.52
N GLN A 13 9.97 -24.48 19.64
CA GLN A 13 10.49 -23.52 18.67
C GLN A 13 9.46 -23.19 17.57
N ILE A 14 8.68 -24.18 17.13
CA ILE A 14 7.62 -23.98 16.13
C ILE A 14 6.46 -23.17 16.74
N ALA A 15 6.11 -23.44 18.00
CA ALA A 15 5.09 -22.69 18.72
C ALA A 15 5.45 -21.20 18.88
N ASP A 16 6.72 -20.90 19.17
CA ASP A 16 7.24 -19.53 19.24
C ASP A 16 7.19 -18.82 17.89
N GLN A 17 7.61 -19.49 16.81
CA GLN A 17 7.54 -18.94 15.45
C GLN A 17 6.10 -18.65 15.01
N LYS A 18 5.15 -19.54 15.32
CA LYS A 18 3.71 -19.31 15.05
C LYS A 18 3.18 -18.09 15.81
N THR A 19 3.64 -17.92 17.05
CA THR A 19 3.27 -16.76 17.88
C THR A 19 3.80 -15.47 17.28
N LEU A 20 5.07 -15.45 16.89
CA LEU A 20 5.70 -14.30 16.23
C LEU A 20 4.99 -13.96 14.90
N ALA A 21 4.73 -14.96 14.06
CA ALA A 21 4.03 -14.76 12.79
C ALA A 21 2.63 -14.16 13.00
N ARG A 22 1.89 -14.64 14.02
CA ARG A 22 0.58 -14.09 14.39
C ARG A 22 0.69 -12.63 14.84
N GLN A 23 1.64 -12.30 15.72
CA GLN A 23 1.84 -10.93 16.21
C GLN A 23 2.18 -9.97 15.06
N ILE A 24 3.05 -10.38 14.13
CA ILE A 24 3.38 -9.59 12.95
C ILE A 24 2.16 -9.42 12.04
N TYR A 25 1.35 -10.46 11.85
CA TYR A 25 0.14 -10.37 11.05
C TYR A 25 -0.92 -9.45 11.67
N GLU A 26 -1.12 -9.52 12.99
CA GLU A 26 -2.01 -8.62 13.72
C GLU A 26 -1.53 -7.16 13.65
N ALA A 27 -0.23 -6.93 13.79
CA ALA A 27 0.38 -5.62 13.59
C ALA A 27 0.15 -5.11 12.15
N TYR A 28 0.26 -5.96 11.14
CA TYR A 28 -0.01 -5.61 9.75
C TYR A 28 -1.47 -5.18 9.55
N LEU A 29 -2.43 -5.98 10.05
CA LEU A 29 -3.85 -5.66 9.92
C LEU A 29 -4.25 -4.38 10.65
N LYS A 30 -3.60 -4.08 11.78
CA LYS A 30 -3.85 -2.89 12.58
C LYS A 30 -3.36 -1.62 11.92
N ASN A 31 -2.18 -1.64 11.30
CA ASN A 31 -1.48 -0.42 10.88
C ASN A 31 -1.69 -0.07 9.40
N PHE A 32 -2.00 -1.04 8.53
CA PHE A 32 -2.25 -0.76 7.11
C PHE A 32 -3.74 -0.67 6.79
N ASN A 33 -4.19 0.51 6.35
CA ASN A 33 -5.60 0.70 5.99
C ASN A 33 -6.00 -0.17 4.78
N MET A 34 -5.16 -0.16 3.74
CA MET A 34 -5.34 -0.98 2.53
C MET A 34 -4.43 -2.21 2.56
N ASN A 35 -5.03 -3.39 2.78
CA ASN A 35 -4.31 -4.65 2.72
C ASN A 35 -4.58 -5.41 1.42
N LYS A 36 -3.77 -6.43 1.14
CA LYS A 36 -3.88 -7.25 -0.08
C LYS A 36 -5.27 -7.89 -0.25
N SER A 37 -5.90 -8.34 0.84
CA SER A 37 -7.24 -8.95 0.77
C SER A 37 -8.30 -7.94 0.33
N LYS A 38 -8.32 -6.74 0.93
CA LYS A 38 -9.20 -5.63 0.55
C LYS A 38 -8.96 -5.22 -0.90
N ALA A 39 -7.69 -5.00 -1.29
CA ALA A 39 -7.34 -4.62 -2.65
C ALA A 39 -7.78 -5.65 -3.70
N ARG A 40 -7.58 -6.95 -3.44
CA ARG A 40 -8.01 -8.02 -4.35
C ARG A 40 -9.53 -8.15 -4.43
N THR A 41 -10.24 -7.89 -3.35
CA THR A 41 -11.72 -7.86 -3.38
C THR A 41 -12.22 -6.77 -4.33
N ILE A 42 -11.59 -5.60 -4.34
CA ILE A 42 -11.89 -4.51 -5.27
C ILE A 42 -11.49 -4.88 -6.71
N LEU A 43 -10.23 -5.28 -6.92
CA LEU A 43 -9.68 -5.57 -8.25
C LEU A 43 -10.33 -6.76 -8.97
N THR A 44 -10.94 -7.68 -8.22
CA THR A 44 -11.68 -8.83 -8.78
C THR A 44 -13.18 -8.57 -8.94
N GLY A 45 -13.63 -7.32 -8.73
CA GLY A 45 -15.02 -6.93 -8.90
C GLY A 45 -15.99 -7.50 -7.86
N LYS A 46 -15.46 -7.97 -6.72
CA LYS A 46 -16.27 -8.55 -5.62
C LYS A 46 -16.73 -7.51 -4.59
N THR A 47 -16.30 -6.26 -4.75
CA THR A 47 -16.75 -5.13 -3.92
C THR A 47 -18.13 -4.64 -4.37
N SER A 48 -18.96 -4.19 -3.42
CA SER A 48 -20.26 -3.56 -3.73
C SER A 48 -20.11 -2.15 -4.32
N THR A 49 -19.00 -1.47 -4.01
CA THR A 49 -18.70 -0.13 -4.51
C THR A 49 -17.46 -0.21 -5.41
N PRO A 50 -17.63 -0.23 -6.75
CA PRO A 50 -16.52 -0.26 -7.68
C PRO A 50 -15.73 1.06 -7.63
N PRO A 51 -14.42 1.03 -7.90
CA PRO A 51 -13.60 2.23 -7.92
C PRO A 51 -13.93 3.11 -9.14
N PHE A 52 -13.80 4.43 -8.98
CA PHE A 52 -13.87 5.37 -10.10
C PHE A 52 -12.64 5.19 -11.01
N VAL A 53 -12.87 4.92 -12.30
CA VAL A 53 -11.78 4.63 -13.25
C VAL A 53 -11.23 5.93 -13.85
N ILE A 54 -9.92 6.12 -13.76
CA ILE A 54 -9.18 7.24 -14.34
C ILE A 54 -8.36 6.71 -15.51
N HIS A 55 -8.73 7.11 -16.74
CA HIS A 55 -8.10 6.62 -17.96
C HIS A 55 -7.73 7.72 -18.97
N ASP A 56 -8.06 8.97 -18.66
CA ASP A 56 -7.74 10.15 -19.46
C ASP A 56 -7.78 11.42 -18.58
N MET A 57 -7.57 12.57 -19.21
CA MET A 57 -7.54 13.86 -18.51
C MET A 57 -8.92 14.27 -17.98
N ASP A 58 -10.00 13.91 -18.67
CA ASP A 58 -11.37 14.26 -18.27
C ASP A 58 -11.79 13.50 -17.02
N THR A 59 -11.54 12.18 -17.01
CA THR A 59 -11.77 11.33 -15.84
C THR A 59 -10.84 11.67 -14.68
N LEU A 60 -9.59 12.07 -14.93
CA LEU A 60 -8.70 12.60 -13.89
C LEU A 60 -9.29 13.86 -13.26
N GLN A 61 -9.78 14.80 -14.07
CA GLN A 61 -10.37 16.04 -13.57
C GLN A 61 -11.64 15.78 -12.74
N LEU A 62 -12.45 14.80 -13.15
CA LEU A 62 -13.64 14.38 -12.41
C LEU A 62 -13.28 13.68 -11.09
N ALA A 63 -12.25 12.82 -11.10
CA ALA A 63 -11.72 12.20 -9.90
C ALA A 63 -11.19 13.25 -8.91
N GLU A 64 -10.53 14.29 -9.39
CA GLU A 64 -10.09 15.43 -8.56
C GLU A 64 -11.24 16.23 -7.97
N GLN A 65 -12.44 16.19 -8.54
CA GLN A 65 -13.61 16.87 -7.97
C GLN A 65 -14.35 15.99 -6.96
N THR A 66 -14.34 14.67 -7.18
CA THR A 66 -15.18 13.71 -6.46
C THR A 66 -14.44 12.94 -5.37
N LEU A 67 -13.16 12.62 -5.57
CA LEU A 67 -12.33 11.86 -4.64
C LEU A 67 -11.52 12.76 -3.68
N VAL A 68 -11.31 14.04 -4.03
CA VAL A 68 -10.53 15.01 -3.24
C VAL A 68 -11.13 15.33 -1.88
N ALA A 69 -12.41 15.04 -1.64
CA ALA A 69 -12.98 15.07 -0.29
C ALA A 69 -12.22 14.18 0.71
N LYS A 70 -11.45 13.19 0.23
CA LYS A 70 -10.59 12.31 1.04
C LYS A 70 -9.09 12.66 0.98
N MET A 71 -8.64 13.54 0.08
CA MET A 71 -7.22 13.94 -0.08
C MET A 71 -6.97 15.37 0.44
N VAL A 72 -7.46 15.65 1.65
CA VAL A 72 -7.45 17.00 2.25
C VAL A 72 -6.00 17.48 2.46
N GLY A 73 -5.66 18.58 1.77
CA GLY A 73 -4.45 19.36 2.04
C GLY A 73 -3.97 20.21 0.86
N SER A 74 -4.02 19.67 -0.37
CA SER A 74 -3.24 20.26 -1.48
C SER A 74 -4.03 20.57 -2.76
N ALA A 75 -5.31 20.19 -2.82
CA ALA A 75 -6.09 20.33 -4.05
C ALA A 75 -6.38 21.79 -4.46
N GLY A 76 -6.25 22.77 -3.56
CA GLY A 76 -6.41 24.19 -3.89
C GLY A 76 -5.19 24.82 -4.57
N VAL A 77 -3.98 24.35 -4.26
CA VAL A 77 -2.71 24.99 -4.68
C VAL A 77 -2.21 24.49 -6.05
N LEU A 78 -2.76 23.37 -6.54
CA LEU A 78 -2.24 22.66 -7.70
C LEU A 78 -3.18 22.61 -8.91
N LYS A 79 -4.42 23.12 -8.82
CA LYS A 79 -5.38 23.05 -9.95
C LYS A 79 -4.84 23.66 -11.26
N ASP A 80 -3.96 24.65 -11.14
CA ASP A 80 -3.38 25.36 -12.29
C ASP A 80 -2.05 24.74 -12.78
N ARG A 81 -1.60 23.64 -12.17
CA ARG A 81 -0.39 22.91 -12.59
C ARG A 81 -0.73 21.80 -13.56
N GLU A 82 0.22 21.42 -14.42
CA GLU A 82 0.12 20.28 -15.33
C GLU A 82 -0.32 19.00 -14.61
N ALA A 83 -1.17 18.19 -15.25
CA ALA A 83 -1.77 16.99 -14.66
C ALA A 83 -0.72 16.02 -14.11
N GLU A 84 0.40 15.86 -14.80
CA GLU A 84 1.49 14.98 -14.38
C GLU A 84 2.12 15.42 -13.06
N VAL A 85 2.24 16.74 -12.84
CA VAL A 85 2.73 17.29 -11.57
C VAL A 85 1.74 16.99 -10.45
N ARG A 86 0.43 17.04 -10.75
CA ARG A 86 -0.62 16.72 -9.77
C ARG A 86 -0.64 15.23 -9.43
N ILE A 87 -0.53 14.35 -10.43
CA ILE A 87 -0.41 12.89 -10.22
C ILE A 87 0.83 12.58 -9.39
N PHE A 88 1.98 13.14 -9.75
CA PHE A 88 3.23 12.95 -9.00
C PHE A 88 3.12 13.42 -7.56
N HIS A 89 2.51 14.58 -7.33
CA HIS A 89 2.24 15.07 -5.98
C HIS A 89 1.35 14.10 -5.19
N CYS A 90 0.30 13.54 -5.81
CA CYS A 90 -0.54 12.54 -5.15
C CYS A 90 0.27 11.30 -4.76
N CYS A 91 1.13 10.79 -5.66
CA CYS A 91 2.04 9.68 -5.34
C CYS A 91 2.96 10.00 -4.16
N GLN A 92 3.47 11.23 -4.08
CA GLN A 92 4.31 11.68 -2.97
C GLN A 92 3.52 11.71 -1.64
N CYS A 93 2.30 12.28 -1.63
CA CYS A 93 1.44 12.27 -0.46
C CYS A 93 1.16 10.85 0.04
N THR A 94 0.75 9.95 -0.86
CA THR A 94 0.52 8.55 -0.50
C THR A 94 1.79 7.89 0.03
N SER A 95 2.95 8.20 -0.53
CA SER A 95 4.23 7.66 -0.03
C SER A 95 4.53 8.10 1.39
N VAL A 96 4.28 9.38 1.73
CA VAL A 96 4.46 9.91 3.10
C VAL A 96 3.50 9.23 4.08
N GLU A 97 2.24 9.04 3.69
CA GLU A 97 1.25 8.30 4.48
C GLU A 97 1.73 6.85 4.71
N THR A 98 2.17 6.15 3.66
CA THR A 98 2.69 4.77 3.77
C THR A 98 3.95 4.67 4.62
N VAL A 99 4.87 5.65 4.58
CA VAL A 99 6.03 5.72 5.47
C VAL A 99 5.59 5.79 6.95
N THR A 100 4.52 6.54 7.22
CA THR A 100 3.95 6.67 8.56
C THR A 100 3.34 5.34 9.01
N GLU A 101 2.52 4.69 8.16
CA GLU A 101 1.94 3.37 8.44
C GLU A 101 3.03 2.30 8.65
N LEU A 102 4.09 2.29 7.82
CA LEU A 102 5.22 1.38 7.96
C LEU A 102 5.99 1.58 9.25
N THR A 103 6.13 2.83 9.71
CA THR A 103 6.80 3.15 10.97
C THR A 103 6.00 2.62 12.15
N GLU A 104 4.69 2.82 12.18
CA GLU A 104 3.81 2.31 13.24
C GLU A 104 3.69 0.78 13.22
N PHE A 105 3.70 0.19 12.03
CA PHE A 105 3.86 -1.26 11.86
C PHE A 105 5.17 -1.76 12.45
N ALA A 106 6.31 -1.15 12.09
CA ALA A 106 7.63 -1.56 12.59
C ALA A 106 7.71 -1.50 14.11
N LYS A 107 7.20 -0.43 14.74
CA LYS A 107 7.12 -0.32 16.22
C LYS A 107 6.30 -1.44 16.86
N SER A 108 5.31 -1.97 16.14
CA SER A 108 4.44 -3.06 16.58
C SER A 108 5.06 -4.45 16.37
N VAL A 109 6.18 -4.56 15.66
CA VAL A 109 6.92 -5.82 15.48
C VAL A 109 7.72 -6.13 16.77
N PRO A 110 7.59 -7.34 17.35
CA PRO A 110 8.34 -7.72 18.54
C PRO A 110 9.85 -7.50 18.37
N GLY A 111 10.46 -6.84 19.35
CA GLY A 111 11.90 -6.55 19.39
C GLY A 111 12.35 -5.28 18.66
N PHE A 112 11.57 -4.74 17.71
CA PHE A 112 11.98 -3.54 16.95
C PHE A 112 12.14 -2.31 17.84
N SER A 113 11.16 -2.03 18.69
CA SER A 113 11.17 -0.88 19.61
C SER A 113 12.23 -1.00 20.72
N SER A 114 12.86 -2.17 20.87
CA SER A 114 13.93 -2.43 21.82
C SER A 114 15.33 -2.16 21.24
N LEU A 115 15.44 -1.92 19.93
CA LEU A 115 16.69 -1.52 19.27
C LEU A 115 17.08 -0.08 19.62
N ASP A 116 18.35 0.27 19.38
CA ASP A 116 18.79 1.66 19.46
C ASP A 116 17.97 2.54 18.50
N LEU A 117 17.69 3.77 18.92
CA LEU A 117 16.87 4.69 18.11
C LEU A 117 17.51 4.99 16.76
N ASN A 118 18.84 5.07 16.66
CA ASN A 118 19.53 5.28 15.39
C ASN A 118 19.41 4.07 14.46
N ASP A 119 19.42 2.86 15.02
CA ASP A 119 19.22 1.63 14.25
C ASP A 119 17.79 1.55 13.73
N GLN A 120 16.78 1.88 14.55
CA GLN A 120 15.39 1.96 14.12
C GLN A 120 15.23 2.94 12.94
N VAL A 121 15.81 4.14 13.06
CA VAL A 121 15.79 5.15 11.98
C VAL A 121 16.51 4.65 10.74
N THR A 122 17.66 3.99 10.90
CA THR A 122 18.46 3.45 9.79
C THR A 122 17.70 2.37 9.04
N LEU A 123 17.13 1.40 9.75
CA LEU A 123 16.33 0.32 9.17
C LEU A 123 15.14 0.87 8.37
N LEU A 124 14.39 1.83 8.94
CA LEU A 124 13.27 2.46 8.23
C LEU A 124 13.75 3.27 7.02
N LYS A 125 14.81 4.07 7.16
CA LYS A 125 15.35 4.90 6.07
C LYS A 125 15.72 4.07 4.84
N TYR A 126 16.34 2.90 5.04
CA TYR A 126 16.79 2.06 3.93
C TYR A 126 15.73 1.05 3.47
N GLY A 127 14.85 0.57 4.35
CA GLY A 127 13.86 -0.46 4.02
C GLY A 127 12.51 0.07 3.50
N VAL A 128 12.18 1.35 3.75
CA VAL A 128 10.81 1.84 3.51
C VAL A 128 10.37 1.76 2.04
N TYR A 129 11.26 2.03 1.08
CA TYR A 129 10.89 2.00 -0.33
C TYR A 129 10.73 0.58 -0.87
N GLU A 130 11.53 -0.37 -0.37
CA GLU A 130 11.36 -1.78 -0.71
C GLU A 130 10.01 -2.29 -0.20
N ALA A 131 9.69 -2.00 1.06
CA ALA A 131 8.40 -2.33 1.65
C ALA A 131 7.23 -1.65 0.92
N LEU A 132 7.39 -0.38 0.56
CA LEU A 132 6.39 0.38 -0.19
C LEU A 132 6.10 -0.28 -1.54
N PHE A 133 7.11 -0.66 -2.33
CA PHE A 133 6.89 -1.31 -3.62
C PHE A 133 6.27 -2.71 -3.48
N ALA A 134 6.66 -3.47 -2.45
CA ALA A 134 6.03 -4.75 -2.14
C ALA A 134 4.53 -4.60 -1.78
N LEU A 135 4.19 -3.55 -1.01
CA LEU A 135 2.80 -3.21 -0.68
C LEU A 135 2.04 -2.71 -1.91
N LEU A 136 2.67 -1.88 -2.74
CA LEU A 136 2.09 -1.31 -3.95
C LEU A 136 1.63 -2.41 -4.92
N ALA A 137 2.43 -3.47 -5.09
CA ALA A 137 2.06 -4.63 -5.92
C ALA A 137 0.73 -5.29 -5.50
N SER A 138 0.34 -5.18 -4.23
CA SER A 138 -0.96 -5.67 -3.75
C SER A 138 -2.15 -4.87 -4.28
N CYS A 139 -1.92 -3.60 -4.63
CA CYS A 139 -2.89 -2.66 -5.16
C CYS A 139 -2.91 -2.61 -6.71
N MET A 140 -2.10 -3.43 -7.37
CA MET A 140 -1.92 -3.44 -8.82
C MET A 140 -2.48 -4.71 -9.47
N ASN A 141 -2.90 -4.56 -10.73
CA ASN A 141 -3.06 -5.65 -11.68
C ASN A 141 -2.38 -5.26 -13.00
N LYS A 142 -2.48 -6.12 -14.02
CA LYS A 142 -1.88 -5.86 -15.33
C LYS A 142 -2.40 -4.58 -16.01
N ASP A 143 -3.59 -4.13 -15.65
CA ASP A 143 -4.34 -3.06 -16.31
C ASP A 143 -4.26 -1.72 -15.57
N GLY A 144 -3.80 -1.69 -14.31
CA GLY A 144 -3.73 -0.45 -13.52
C GLY A 144 -3.53 -0.62 -12.01
N LEU A 145 -3.72 0.48 -11.30
CA LEU A 145 -3.39 0.66 -9.88
C LEU A 145 -4.57 1.27 -9.12
N LEU A 146 -4.88 0.73 -7.94
CA LEU A 146 -5.82 1.36 -7.01
C LEU A 146 -5.21 2.61 -6.37
N VAL A 147 -6.02 3.66 -6.27
CA VAL A 147 -5.68 4.94 -5.64
C VAL A 147 -6.79 5.37 -4.67
N ALA A 148 -6.53 6.43 -3.87
CA ALA A 148 -7.49 7.00 -2.93
C ALA A 148 -8.16 5.93 -2.04
N TYR A 149 -7.34 5.10 -1.40
CA TYR A 149 -7.79 3.99 -0.54
C TYR A 149 -8.81 3.06 -1.22
N GLY A 150 -8.58 2.76 -2.51
CA GLY A 150 -9.40 1.85 -3.30
C GLY A 150 -10.69 2.47 -3.85
N SER A 151 -10.90 3.78 -3.66
CA SER A 151 -12.03 4.50 -4.25
C SER A 151 -11.79 4.89 -5.71
N GLY A 152 -10.54 4.83 -6.19
CA GLY A 152 -10.18 5.09 -7.58
C GLY A 152 -9.28 4.00 -8.16
N PHE A 153 -9.26 3.89 -9.49
CA PHE A 153 -8.40 2.99 -10.25
C PHE A 153 -7.83 3.74 -11.45
N ILE A 154 -6.52 3.96 -11.45
CA ILE A 154 -5.83 4.59 -12.56
C ILE A 154 -5.31 3.53 -13.53
N THR A 155 -5.61 3.66 -14.82
CA THR A 155 -5.18 2.67 -15.80
C THR A 155 -3.69 2.79 -16.09
N ARG A 156 -3.05 1.64 -16.34
CA ARG A 156 -1.63 1.57 -16.73
C ARG A 156 -1.38 2.30 -18.05
N GLU A 157 -2.28 2.16 -19.01
CA GLU A 157 -2.15 2.84 -20.31
C GLU A 157 -2.25 4.37 -20.17
N PHE A 158 -3.09 4.88 -19.27
CA PHE A 158 -3.11 6.32 -18.99
C PHE A 158 -1.81 6.78 -18.32
N LEU A 159 -1.28 6.03 -17.35
CA LEU A 159 0.03 6.35 -16.78
C LEU A 159 1.15 6.37 -17.83
N LYS A 160 1.10 5.46 -18.82
CA LYS A 160 2.06 5.39 -19.93
C LYS A 160 1.90 6.53 -20.94
N SER A 161 0.71 7.15 -21.05
CA SER A 161 0.48 8.25 -21.99
C SER A 161 0.96 9.61 -21.47
N LEU A 162 1.29 9.71 -20.17
CA LEU A 162 1.82 10.93 -19.57
C LEU A 162 3.17 11.34 -20.18
N ARG A 163 3.48 12.64 -20.15
CA ARG A 163 4.77 13.13 -20.67
C ARG A 163 5.94 12.56 -19.87
N ARG A 164 7.11 12.43 -20.50
CA ARG A 164 8.34 12.07 -19.79
C ARG A 164 8.73 13.15 -18.77
N PRO A 165 9.31 12.78 -17.61
CA PRO A 165 9.70 11.42 -17.21
C PRO A 165 8.59 10.59 -16.54
N PHE A 166 7.35 11.10 -16.47
CA PHE A 166 6.29 10.50 -15.65
C PHE A 166 5.80 9.15 -16.18
N SER A 167 5.72 8.99 -17.50
CA SER A 167 5.36 7.71 -18.13
C SER A 167 6.31 6.57 -17.79
N ASP A 168 7.61 6.86 -17.70
CA ASP A 168 8.65 5.86 -17.42
C ASP A 168 8.75 5.53 -15.91
N MET A 169 8.16 6.36 -15.03
CA MET A 169 8.34 6.23 -13.59
C MET A 169 7.58 5.05 -12.99
N MET A 170 6.35 4.80 -13.45
CA MET A 170 5.45 3.79 -12.90
C MET A 170 5.60 2.42 -13.56
N GLU A 171 5.97 2.39 -14.84
CA GLU A 171 6.04 1.15 -15.63
C GLU A 171 6.93 0.06 -15.00
N PRO A 172 8.13 0.35 -14.45
CA PRO A 172 8.93 -0.66 -13.76
C PRO A 172 8.22 -1.30 -12.55
N LYS A 173 7.30 -0.58 -11.89
CA LYS A 173 6.56 -1.10 -10.72
C LYS A 173 5.43 -2.02 -11.13
N PHE A 174 4.94 -1.91 -12.37
CA PHE A 174 4.01 -2.87 -12.96
C PHE A 174 4.71 -4.16 -13.42
N GLN A 175 6.03 -4.12 -13.62
CA GLN A 175 6.84 -5.26 -14.07
C GLN A 175 7.47 -6.05 -12.92
N PHE A 176 7.73 -5.38 -11.78
CA PHE A 176 8.16 -5.99 -10.52
C PHE A 176 7.10 -6.94 -9.95
#